data_AF-A0A0X1U7Y5-F1
#
_entry.id   AF-A0A0X1U7Y5-F1
#
_cell.length_a   1.000
_cell.length_b   1.000
_cell.length_c   1.000
_cell.angle_alpha   90.00
_cell.angle_beta   90.00
_cell.angle_gamma   90.00
#
_symmetry.space_group_name_H-M   'P 1'
#
loop_
_entity.id
_entity.type
_entity.pdbx_description
1 polymer ?
#
loop_
_entity_poly.entity_id
_entity_poly.type
_entity_poly.pdbx_seq_one_letter_code
_entity_poly.pdbx_strand_id
1 'polypeptide(L)' 'MRKNKIKNVMVHKADLFDLQPLSNKIVVFHTDIIERKLKQSGLSKKNKLEVLDKIIDNLKSAGL' A
#
# COMPACT_ATOMS: atom_id res chain seq x y z
N MET A 1 13.43 40.84 28.74
CA MET A 1 13.26 39.64 27.89
C MET A 1 12.01 38.89 28.33
N ARG A 2 10.93 38.91 27.54
CA ARG A 2 9.68 38.19 27.88
C ARG A 2 9.89 36.69 27.66
N LYS A 3 9.93 35.91 28.74
CA LYS A 3 9.98 34.44 28.68
C LYS A 3 8.63 33.94 28.13
N ASN A 4 8.63 33.33 26.95
CA ASN A 4 7.44 32.72 26.36
C ASN A 4 6.88 31.65 27.33
N LYS A 5 5.67 31.87 27.84
CA LYS A 5 4.95 30.98 28.78
C LYS A 5 4.03 30.00 28.05
N ILE A 6 4.48 29.41 26.94
CA ILE A 6 3.68 28.37 26.28
C ILE A 6 3.79 27.11 27.14
N LYS A 7 2.76 26.83 27.96
CA LYS A 7 2.74 25.71 28.91
C LYS A 7 1.91 24.50 28.46
N ASN A 8 1.16 24.61 27.37
CA ASN A 8 0.26 23.54 26.92
C ASN A 8 0.47 23.27 25.42
N VAL A 9 1.55 22.56 25.08
CA VAL A 9 1.67 21.94 23.76
C VAL A 9 1.07 20.55 23.87
N MET A 10 -0.17 20.39 23.41
CA MET A 10 -0.81 19.09 23.30
C MET A 10 -0.39 18.48 21.96
N VAL A 11 0.62 17.62 21.98
CA VAL A 11 0.97 16.81 20.81
C VAL A 11 -0.03 15.66 20.74
N HIS A 12 -0.98 15.74 19.82
CA HIS A 12 -1.80 14.59 19.45
C HIS A 12 -0.88 13.57 18.77
N LYS A 13 -0.36 12.60 19.53
CA LYS A 13 -0.01 11.32 18.94
C LYS A 13 -1.34 10.69 18.58
N ALA A 14 -1.56 10.39 17.30
CA ALA A 14 -2.65 9.52 16.94
C ALA A 14 -2.38 8.18 17.63
N ASP A 15 -3.03 7.97 18.77
CA ASP A 15 -2.94 6.73 19.52
C ASP A 15 -3.42 5.63 18.59
N LEU A 16 -2.46 4.83 18.11
CA LEU A 16 -2.67 3.61 17.34
C LEU A 16 -3.61 3.85 16.15
N PHE A 17 -3.09 4.52 15.10
CA PHE A 17 -3.71 4.37 13.79
C PHE A 17 -3.76 2.87 13.50
N ASP A 18 -4.96 2.28 13.52
CA ASP A 18 -5.14 0.93 13.02
C ASP A 18 -4.75 0.98 11.55
N LEU A 19 -3.56 0.42 11.25
CA LEU A 19 -3.01 0.38 9.91
C LEU A 19 -3.70 -0.70 9.07
N GLN A 20 -4.49 -1.59 9.66
CA GLN A 20 -5.18 -2.66 8.94
C GLN A 20 -6.17 -2.11 7.90
N PRO A 21 -7.08 -1.17 8.24
CA PRO A 21 -7.95 -0.54 7.24
C PRO A 21 -7.18 0.12 6.07
N LEU A 22 -6.05 0.77 6.36
CA LEU A 22 -5.24 1.40 5.32
C LEU A 22 -4.53 0.36 4.45
N SER A 23 -3.95 -0.66 5.07
CA SER A 23 -3.32 -1.79 4.39
C SER A 23 -4.31 -2.50 3.45
N ASN A 24 -5.53 -2.79 3.95
CA ASN A 24 -6.59 -3.40 3.14
C ASN A 24 -6.96 -2.54 1.93
N LYS A 25 -7.07 -1.22 2.09
CA LYS A 25 -7.33 -0.31 0.95
C LYS A 25 -6.20 -0.33 -0.07
N ILE A 26 -4.95 -0.37 0.39
CA ILE A 26 -3.77 -0.45 -0.49
C ILE A 26 -3.79 -1.76 -1.28
N VAL A 27 -4.07 -2.89 -0.62
CA VAL A 27 -4.19 -4.20 -1.29
C VAL A 27 -5.26 -4.16 -2.37
N VAL A 28 -6.47 -3.70 -2.05
CA VAL A 28 -7.57 -3.60 -3.03
C VAL A 28 -7.17 -2.72 -4.22
N PHE A 29 -6.58 -1.56 -3.96
CA PHE A 29 -6.13 -0.65 -5.02
C PHE A 29 -5.11 -1.31 -5.98
N HIS A 30 -4.13 -2.04 -5.45
CA HIS A 30 -3.15 -2.73 -6.28
C HIS A 30 -3.77 -3.88 -7.06
N THR A 31 -4.64 -4.69 -6.44
CA THR A 31 -5.35 -5.79 -7.12
C THR A 31 -6.19 -5.27 -8.29
N ASP A 32 -6.94 -4.18 -8.10
CA ASP A 32 -7.76 -3.57 -9.16
C ASP A 32 -6.91 -3.10 -10.35
N ILE A 33 -5.75 -2.48 -10.08
CA ILE A 33 -4.84 -2.03 -11.14
C ILE A 33 -4.27 -3.22 -11.92
N ILE A 34 -3.81 -4.26 -11.22
CA ILE A 34 -3.24 -5.45 -11.83
C ILE A 34 -4.29 -6.12 -12.70
N GLU A 35 -5.49 -6.32 -12.18
CA GLU A 35 -6.59 -6.95 -12.91
C GLU A 35 -6.96 -6.16 -14.17
N ARG A 36 -7.13 -4.84 -14.05
CA ARG A 36 -7.46 -3.97 -15.20
C ARG A 36 -6.38 -4.06 -16.27
N LYS A 37 -5.11 -3.96 -15.89
CA LYS A 37 -3.98 -4.07 -16.84
C LYS A 37 -3.93 -5.44 -17.51
N LEU A 38 -4.12 -6.53 -16.76
CA LEU A 38 -4.14 -7.88 -17.32
C LEU A 38 -5.34 -8.12 -18.23
N LYS A 39 -6.50 -7.53 -17.96
CA LYS A 39 -7.67 -7.58 -18.84
C LYS A 39 -7.40 -6.86 -20.17
N GLN A 40 -6.75 -5.70 -20.11
CA GLN A 40 -6.47 -4.85 -21.27
C GLN A 40 -5.23 -5.24 -22.10
N SER A 41 -4.37 -6.14 -21.61
CA SER A 41 -3.07 -6.43 -22.22
C SER A 41 -3.12 -7.28 -23.49
N GLY A 42 -4.26 -7.87 -23.85
CA GLY A 42 -4.37 -8.81 -24.97
C GLY A 42 -3.60 -10.12 -24.79
N LEU A 43 -2.99 -10.35 -23.61
CA LEU A 43 -2.20 -11.55 -23.33
C LEU A 43 -3.07 -12.82 -23.31
N SER A 44 -2.47 -13.95 -23.67
CA SER A 44 -3.08 -15.26 -23.45
C SER A 44 -3.25 -15.52 -21.95
N LYS A 45 -4.17 -16.43 -21.58
CA LYS A 45 -4.35 -16.82 -20.17
C LYS A 45 -3.03 -17.29 -19.52
N LYS A 46 -2.25 -18.08 -20.25
CA LYS A 46 -0.93 -18.57 -19.80
C LYS A 46 0.02 -17.41 -19.49
N ASN A 47 0.14 -16.45 -20.41
CA ASN A 47 1.04 -15.32 -20.22
C ASN A 47 0.57 -14.37 -19.10
N LYS A 48 -0.75 -14.26 -18.86
CA LYS A 48 -1.26 -13.52 -17.70
C LYS A 48 -0.87 -14.19 -16.38
N LEU A 49 -0.89 -15.51 -16.31
CA LEU A 49 -0.43 -16.27 -15.14
C LEU A 49 1.07 -16.06 -14.91
N GLU A 50 1.90 -16.17 -15.96
CA GLU A 50 3.34 -15.93 -15.85
C GLU A 50 3.68 -14.50 -15.38
N VAL A 51 2.87 -13.50 -15.75
CA VAL A 51 3.01 -12.12 -15.25
C VAL A 51 2.66 -12.04 -13.76
N LEU A 52 1.60 -12.72 -13.31
CA LEU A 52 1.24 -12.78 -11.90
C LEU A 52 2.33 -13.45 -11.06
N ASP A 53 2.89 -14.56 -11.54
CA ASP A 53 4.00 -15.26 -10.88
C ASP A 53 5.20 -14.32 -10.71
N LYS A 54 5.58 -13.59 -11.77
CA LYS A 54 6.65 -12.57 -11.69
C LYS A 54 6.36 -11.44 -10.71
N ILE A 55 5.11 -10.97 -10.64
CA ILE A 55 4.72 -9.94 -9.66
C ILE A 55 4.91 -10.49 -8.24
N ILE A 56 4.47 -11.72 -7.98
CA ILE A 56 4.62 -12.38 -6.68
C ILE A 56 6.10 -12.58 -6.33
N ASP A 57 6.91 -13.05 -7.27
CA ASP A 57 8.34 -13.26 -7.06
C ASP A 57 9.07 -11.95 -6.76
N ASN A 58 8.71 -10.87 -7.44
CA ASN A 58 9.26 -9.54 -7.17
C ASN A 58 8.87 -9.04 -5.76
N LEU A 59 7.62 -9.28 -5.33
CA LEU A 59 7.17 -8.90 -3.99
C LEU A 59 7.90 -9.67 -2.89
N LYS A 60 8.07 -10.99 -3.06
CA LYS A 60 8.86 -11.84 -2.14
C LYS A 60 10.32 -11.42 -2.10
N SER A 61 10.90 -11.09 -3.25
CA SER A 61 12.31 -10.68 -3.37
C SER A 61 12.57 -9.30 -2.77
N ALA A 62 11.55 -8.44 -2.68
CA ALA A 62 11.63 -7.13 -2.06
C ALA A 62 11.64 -7.16 -0.51
N GLY A 63 11.56 -8.35 0.11
CA GLY A 63 11.64 -8.51 1.57
C GLY A 63 10.36 -8.13 2.31
N LEU A 64 9.19 -8.35 1.71
CA LEU A 64 7.88 -8.42 2.40
C LEU A 64 7.56 -9.85 2.82
#